data_AF-A0AAN5C7N4-F1
#
_entry.id   AF-A0AAN5C7N4-F1
#
_cell.length_a   1.000
_cell.length_b   1.000
_cell.length_c   1.000
_cell.angle_alpha   90.00
_cell.angle_beta   90.00
_cell.angle_gamma   90.00
#
_symmetry.space_group_name_H-M   'P 1'
#
loop_
_entity.id
_entity.type
_entity.pdbx_description
1 polymer ?
#
loop_
_entity_poly.entity_id
_entity_poly.type
_entity_poly.pdbx_seq_one_letter_code
_entity_poly.pdbx_strand_id
1 'polypeptide(L)' 'ACPGPSDPPSHTYCCTIPWNGVSRPTCCSFPVYTGVVVVLPLVTVAAIGLIVFLWCHFWDDSPLNIRRARM' A
#
# COMPACT_ATOMS: atom_id res chain seq x y z
N ALA A 1 3.44 -0.14 -29.02
CA ALA A 1 2.11 0.08 -28.43
C ALA A 1 2.17 -0.41 -27.00
N CYS A 2 1.63 0.37 -26.08
CA CYS A 2 1.38 0.01 -24.68
C CYS A 2 0.17 -0.94 -24.60
N PRO A 3 -0.10 -1.59 -23.45
CA PRO A 3 -0.63 -2.94 -23.39
C PRO A 3 -1.83 -3.14 -24.30
N GLY A 4 -1.68 -4.07 -25.25
CA GLY A 4 -2.75 -4.52 -26.11
C GLY A 4 -3.56 -5.63 -25.43
N PRO A 5 -4.78 -5.91 -25.90
CA PRO A 5 -5.64 -6.97 -25.36
C PRO A 5 -5.05 -8.39 -25.48
N SER A 6 -3.92 -8.53 -26.20
CA SER A 6 -3.17 -9.77 -26.39
C SER A 6 -2.02 -9.96 -25.40
N ASP A 7 -1.69 -8.93 -24.62
CA ASP A 7 -0.56 -8.98 -23.69
C ASP A 7 -0.93 -9.72 -22.39
N PRO A 8 0.03 -10.41 -21.75
CA PRO A 8 -0.23 -11.13 -20.50
C PRO A 8 -0.69 -10.17 -19.40
N PRO A 9 -1.60 -10.59 -18.51
CA PRO A 9 -2.20 -9.72 -17.47
C PRO A 9 -1.18 -9.18 -16.45
N SER A 10 0.05 -9.68 -16.47
CA SER A 10 1.18 -9.21 -15.67
C SER A 10 1.83 -7.93 -16.20
N HIS A 11 1.51 -7.49 -17.43
CA HIS A 11 2.04 -6.26 -18.03
C HIS A 11 1.09 -5.08 -17.79
N THR A 12 1.35 -4.37 -16.69
CA THR A 12 0.45 -3.36 -16.12
C THR A 12 0.76 -1.93 -16.56
N TYR A 13 2.00 -1.64 -16.98
CA TYR A 13 2.39 -0.29 -17.39
C TYR A 13 3.37 -0.29 -18.55
N CYS A 14 3.43 0.85 -19.23
CA CYS A 14 4.33 1.06 -20.35
C CYS A 14 5.64 1.65 -19.87
N CYS A 15 6.75 1.02 -20.23
CA CYS A 15 8.10 1.44 -19.86
C CYS A 15 8.93 1.65 -21.13
N THR A 16 9.87 2.60 -21.10
CA THR A 16 10.83 2.79 -22.18
C THR A 16 12.15 2.17 -21.78
N ILE A 17 12.57 1.11 -22.47
CA ILE A 17 13.88 0.50 -22.24
C ILE A 17 14.83 1.02 -23.34
N PRO A 18 15.99 1.60 -22.97
CA PRO A 18 16.99 2.00 -23.94
C PRO A 18 17.68 0.74 -24.49
N TRP A 19 17.53 0.48 -25.79
CA TRP A 19 18.26 -0.58 -26.49
C TRP A 19 18.94 0.02 -27.71
N ASN A 20 20.28 -0.06 -27.77
CA ASN A 20 21.10 0.48 -28.86
C ASN A 20 20.79 1.95 -29.22
N GLY A 21 20.64 2.83 -28.23
CA GLY A 21 20.41 4.27 -28.45
C GLY A 21 19.00 4.65 -28.91
N VAL A 22 18.07 3.68 -28.99
CA VAL A 22 16.67 3.92 -29.34
C VAL A 22 15.78 3.53 -28.17
N SER A 23 14.97 4.47 -27.70
CA SER A 23 13.95 4.21 -26.67
C SER A 23 12.79 3.43 -27.28
N ARG A 24 12.70 2.13 -27.02
CA ARG A 24 11.58 1.30 -27.47
C ARG A 24 10.50 1.25 -26.37
N PRO A 25 9.22 1.53 -26.70
CA PRO A 25 8.13 1.34 -25.75
C PRO A 25 7.89 -0.16 -25.56
N THR A 26 8.03 -0.62 -24.32
CA THR A 26 7.89 -2.02 -23.89
C THR A 26 6.84 -2.13 -22.79
N CYS A 27 6.19 -3.28 -22.69
CA CYS A 27 5.23 -3.57 -21.64
C CYS A 27 5.98 -4.13 -20.42
N CYS A 28 5.86 -3.48 -19.26
CA CYS A 28 6.53 -3.89 -18.02
C CYS A 28 5.55 -4.40 -16.97
N SER A 29 6.03 -5.35 -16.17
CA SER A 29 5.38 -5.80 -14.94
C SER A 29 5.83 -4.95 -13.76
N PHE A 30 4.90 -4.59 -12.87
CA PHE A 30 5.30 -4.04 -11.57
C PHE A 30 6.12 -5.09 -10.80
N PRO A 31 7.33 -4.74 -10.32
CA PRO A 31 8.13 -5.66 -9.52
C PRO A 31 7.49 -5.98 -8.17
N VAL A 32 6.57 -5.12 -7.71
CA VAL A 32 5.82 -5.29 -6.47
C VAL A 32 4.39 -5.68 -6.80
N TYR A 33 3.91 -6.76 -6.19
CA TYR A 33 2.51 -7.18 -6.31
C TYR A 33 1.59 -6.03 -5.90
N THR A 34 0.71 -5.59 -6.79
CA THR A 34 -0.22 -4.47 -6.55
C THR A 34 -1.05 -4.66 -5.28
N GLY A 35 -1.38 -5.92 -4.96
CA GLY A 35 -2.05 -6.26 -3.70
C GLY A 35 -1.25 -5.87 -2.46
N VAL A 36 0.09 -5.97 -2.47
CA VAL A 36 0.91 -5.58 -1.32
C VAL A 36 0.89 -4.06 -1.12
N VAL A 37 0.92 -3.28 -2.21
CA VAL A 37 0.89 -1.80 -2.16
C VAL A 37 -0.40 -1.30 -1.51
N VAL A 38 -1.51 -2.02 -1.69
CA VAL A 38 -2.82 -1.65 -1.13
C VAL A 38 -3.05 -2.27 0.25
N VAL A 39 -2.72 -3.54 0.43
CA VAL A 39 -2.99 -4.27 1.68
C VAL A 39 -2.11 -3.78 2.81
N LEU A 40 -0.84 -3.47 2.55
CA LEU A 40 0.09 -3.03 3.59
C LEU A 40 -0.42 -1.78 4.34
N PRO A 41 -0.73 -0.63 3.69
CA PRO A 41 -1.23 0.54 4.41
C PRO A 41 -2.57 0.30 5.12
N LEU A 42 -3.47 -0.50 4.54
CA LEU A 42 -4.75 -0.86 5.16
C LEU A 42 -4.54 -1.61 6.48
N VAL A 43 -3.64 -2.60 6.49
CA VAL A 43 -3.29 -3.36 7.70
C VAL A 43 -2.64 -2.46 8.73
N THR A 44 -1.76 -1.55 8.34
CA THR A 44 -1.12 -0.61 9.28
C THR A 44 -2.14 0.29 9.97
N VAL A 45 -3.10 0.85 9.21
CA VAL A 45 -4.16 1.70 9.78
C VAL A 45 -5.05 0.90 10.73
N ALA A 46 -5.45 -0.31 10.32
CA ALA A 46 -6.25 -1.19 11.17
C ALA A 46 -5.52 -1.58 12.46
N ALA A 47 -4.23 -1.90 12.38
CA ALA A 47 -3.40 -2.24 13.53
C ALA A 47 -3.27 -1.06 14.49
N ILE A 48 -3.02 0.16 13.99
CA ILE A 48 -2.95 1.36 14.84
C ILE A 48 -4.30 1.60 15.52
N GLY A 49 -5.41 1.51 14.79
CA GLY A 49 -6.75 1.66 15.36
C GLY A 49 -7.03 0.65 16.47
N LEU A 50 -6.65 -0.61 16.25
CA LEU A 50 -6.80 -1.68 17.23
C LEU A 50 -5.91 -1.44 18.46
N ILE A 51 -4.66 -1.00 18.27
CA ILE A 51 -3.75 -0.65 19.37
C ILE A 51 -4.34 0.50 20.19
N VAL A 52 -4.81 1.58 19.57
CA VAL A 52 -5.44 2.71 20.28
C VAL A 52 -6.68 2.26 21.03
N PHE A 53 -7.53 1.43 20.40
CA PHE A 53 -8.73 0.88 21.03
C PHE A 53 -8.39 0.03 22.25
N LEU A 54 -7.42 -0.89 22.12
CA LEU A 54 -6.91 -1.67 23.25
C LEU A 54 -6.33 -0.78 24.33
N TRP A 55 -5.59 0.26 23.96
CA TRP A 55 -4.95 1.17 24.91
C TRP A 55 -5.97 1.97 25.72
N CYS A 56 -7.06 2.41 25.08
CA CYS A 56 -8.15 3.12 25.75
C CYS A 56 -9.06 2.21 26.58
N HIS A 57 -9.23 0.93 26.19
CA HIS A 57 -10.20 0.04 26.83
C HIS A 57 -9.59 -0.88 27.91
N PHE A 58 -8.33 -1.28 27.76
CA PHE A 58 -7.66 -2.18 28.72
C PHE A 58 -6.71 -1.46 29.69
N TRP A 59 -6.44 -0.17 29.50
CA TRP A 59 -5.52 0.58 30.35
C TRP A 59 -6.24 1.74 31.04
N ASP A 60 -6.99 1.41 32.10
CA ASP A 60 -7.73 2.38 32.91
C ASP A 60 -6.81 3.46 33.52
N ASP A 61 -5.58 3.09 33.89
CA ASP A 61 -4.57 3.98 34.48
C ASP A 61 -3.75 4.82 33.49
N SER A 62 -4.05 4.77 32.19
CA SER A 62 -3.30 5.57 31.20
C SER A 62 -3.63 7.07 31.34
N PRO A 63 -2.63 7.97 31.23
CA PRO A 63 -2.84 9.42 31.42
C PRO A 63 -3.79 10.05 30.39
N LEU A 64 -4.05 9.37 29.25
CA LEU A 64 -5.08 9.77 28.28
C LEU A 64 -6.50 9.40 28.73
N ASN A 65 -6.73 8.23 29.34
CA ASN A 65 -8.04 7.82 29.83
C ASN A 65 -8.48 8.69 31.02
N ILE A 66 -7.56 8.95 31.96
CA ILE A 66 -7.81 9.85 33.10
C ILE A 66 -8.16 11.28 32.64
N ARG A 67 -7.54 11.77 31.55
CA ARG A 67 -7.88 13.08 30.98
C ARG A 67 -9.24 13.10 30.29
N ARG A 68 -9.66 12.00 29.68
CA ARG A 68 -10.99 11.86 29.05
C ARG A 68 -12.11 11.73 30.09
N ALA A 69 -11.85 11.08 31.23
CA ALA A 69 -12.82 10.95 32.33
C ALA A 69 -13.03 12.24 33.14
N ARG A 70 -12.15 13.24 32.99
CA ARG A 70 -12.24 14.55 33.67
C ARG A 70 -12.84 15.67 32.80
N MET A 71 -13.11 15.41 31.52
CA MET A 71 -13.90 16.30 30.65
C MET A 71 -15.34 15.83 30.65
#